data_AF-A0A355T861-F1
#
_entry.id   AF-A0A355T861-F1
#
_cell.length_a   1.000
_cell.length_b   1.000
_cell.length_c   1.000
_cell.angle_alpha   90.00
_cell.angle_beta   90.00
_cell.angle_gamma   90.00
#
_symmetry.space_group_name_H-M   'P 1'
#
loop_
_entity.id
_entity.type
_entity.pdbx_description
1 polymer ?
#
loop_
_entity_poly.entity_id
_entity_poly.type
_entity_poly.pdbx_seq_one_letter_code
_entity_poly.pdbx_strand_id
1 'polypeptide(L)'
;MTWQLWQTPSPARRSSIIGLFVLVSLAFVAMPAYAARDEQAETFVNDIASEAIEILGREGFTPQALETKFRALFVGNMDVPRIGVFALGQYARTPTAEQKAEYLTLVEEFIVKVYASRLSDYTDQQFAVLSSQPKGNRGKEVIVSSQIEFTTGRAPVPVEWWLLRTDDGFKVFDVKVLGIWMAQEQRSTFISVIRNNGGNFSALLEHIETQIAQANQDRDVELTEADSAVATETIQ
;
A
#
# COMPACT_ATOMS: atom_id res chain seq x y z
N MET A 1 62.49 63.13 -13.09
CA MET A 1 63.25 62.51 -14.20
C MET A 1 62.40 62.69 -15.45
N THR A 2 62.89 63.58 -16.31
CA THR A 2 62.29 64.13 -17.53
C THR A 2 62.01 63.05 -18.57
N TRP A 3 60.78 62.99 -19.10
CA TRP A 3 60.38 63.38 -20.47
C TRP A 3 60.89 62.51 -21.63
N GLN A 4 59.98 62.39 -22.61
CA GLN A 4 60.16 62.20 -24.06
C GLN A 4 59.84 60.80 -24.62
N LEU A 5 59.11 60.61 -25.73
CA LEU A 5 58.12 61.38 -26.53
C LEU A 5 57.94 60.57 -27.85
N TRP A 6 56.74 60.64 -28.47
CA TRP A 6 56.39 60.23 -29.85
C TRP A 6 56.34 58.70 -30.16
N GLN A 7 55.46 58.16 -31.01
CA GLN A 7 54.91 58.63 -32.29
C GLN A 7 53.51 58.05 -32.57
N THR A 8 52.69 58.76 -33.36
CA THR A 8 51.45 58.28 -34.02
C THR A 8 51.75 57.89 -35.48
N PRO A 9 50.92 57.04 -36.12
CA PRO A 9 50.05 57.58 -37.17
C PRO A 9 48.63 56.95 -37.24
N SER A 10 47.84 57.54 -38.13
CA SER A 10 46.38 57.60 -38.27
C SER A 10 45.69 56.39 -38.98
N PRO A 11 44.36 56.40 -39.21
CA PRO A 11 43.49 55.23 -39.35
C PRO A 11 43.25 54.74 -40.80
N ALA A 12 42.91 53.45 -40.96
CA ALA A 12 42.24 52.89 -42.15
C ALA A 12 41.48 51.61 -41.74
N ARG A 13 40.14 51.60 -41.72
CA ARG A 13 39.18 51.26 -42.79
C ARG A 13 39.31 49.84 -43.39
N ARG A 14 38.19 49.10 -43.24
CA ARG A 14 37.73 47.90 -44.00
C ARG A 14 38.52 46.63 -43.65
N SER A 15 37.95 45.45 -43.46
CA SER A 15 36.77 44.80 -44.05
C SER A 15 36.40 43.58 -43.20
N SER A 16 35.12 43.18 -43.22
CA SER A 16 34.58 41.96 -42.62
C SER A 16 35.39 40.71 -42.98
N ILE A 17 35.74 39.90 -41.98
CA ILE A 17 36.05 38.48 -42.16
C ILE A 17 35.27 37.69 -41.10
N ILE A 18 34.41 36.83 -41.62
CA ILE A 18 33.65 35.80 -40.91
C ILE A 18 34.64 34.85 -40.25
N GLY A 19 34.63 34.79 -38.92
CA GLY A 19 35.46 33.90 -38.11
C GLY A 19 34.60 33.10 -37.16
N LEU A 20 34.13 31.95 -37.65
CA LEU A 20 33.42 30.90 -36.94
C LEU A 20 34.26 30.41 -35.74
N PHE A 21 33.87 30.76 -34.52
CA PHE A 21 34.27 30.02 -33.32
C PHE A 21 33.02 29.59 -32.56
N VAL A 22 32.81 28.28 -32.62
CA VAL A 22 31.71 27.49 -32.10
C VAL A 22 31.49 27.76 -30.61
N LEU A 23 30.43 28.52 -30.30
CA LEU A 23 29.79 28.48 -28.98
C LEU A 23 28.95 27.19 -28.94
N VAL A 24 29.55 26.09 -28.47
CA VAL A 24 28.77 24.93 -28.01
C VAL A 24 28.08 25.36 -26.72
N SER A 25 26.93 26.01 -26.86
CA SER A 25 25.95 26.12 -25.79
C SER A 25 25.45 24.71 -25.50
N LEU A 26 26.05 24.05 -24.50
CA LEU A 26 25.50 22.87 -23.86
C LEU A 26 24.15 23.29 -23.26
N ALA A 27 23.08 23.17 -24.05
CA ALA A 27 21.74 23.08 -23.51
C ALA A 27 21.68 21.75 -22.77
N PHE A 28 22.06 21.75 -21.48
CA PHE A 28 21.64 20.73 -20.55
C PHE A 28 20.12 20.84 -20.47
N VAL A 29 19.43 20.18 -21.40
CA VAL A 29 18.02 19.87 -21.23
C VAL A 29 18.02 18.92 -20.05
N ALA A 30 17.71 19.46 -18.87
CA ALA A 30 17.44 18.66 -17.69
C ALA A 30 16.24 17.77 -18.06
N MET A 31 16.52 16.56 -18.52
CA MET A 31 15.48 15.56 -18.67
C MET A 31 14.86 15.38 -17.28
N PRO A 32 13.53 15.43 -17.14
CA PRO A 32 12.91 15.11 -15.88
C PRO A 32 13.41 13.73 -15.48
N ALA A 33 14.07 13.64 -14.34
CA ALA A 33 14.42 12.38 -13.74
C ALA A 33 13.09 11.73 -13.34
N TYR A 34 12.53 10.92 -14.24
CA TYR A 34 11.52 9.96 -13.83
C TYR A 34 12.16 9.13 -12.73
N ALA A 35 11.54 9.15 -11.54
CA ALA A 35 11.98 8.28 -10.48
C ALA A 35 12.04 6.86 -11.05
N ALA A 36 13.22 6.24 -11.00
CA ALA A 36 13.38 4.89 -11.49
C ALA A 36 12.40 3.99 -10.74
N ARG A 37 11.69 3.13 -11.48
CA ARG A 37 10.85 2.10 -10.89
C ARG A 37 11.68 1.26 -9.93
N ASP A 38 11.07 0.88 -8.82
CA ASP A 38 11.62 -0.08 -7.88
C ASP A 38 11.10 -1.48 -8.23
N GLU A 39 11.83 -2.17 -9.10
CA GLU A 39 11.46 -3.50 -9.57
C GLU A 39 11.32 -4.50 -8.41
N GLN A 40 12.10 -4.39 -7.34
CA GLN A 40 12.01 -5.30 -6.20
C GLN A 40 10.71 -5.09 -5.42
N ALA A 41 10.31 -3.84 -5.22
CA ALA A 41 9.02 -3.51 -4.60
C ALA A 41 7.83 -3.98 -5.45
N GLU A 42 7.94 -3.83 -6.76
CA GLU A 42 6.92 -4.27 -7.72
C GLU A 42 6.78 -5.80 -7.75
N THR A 43 7.89 -6.53 -7.80
CA THR A 43 7.90 -8.00 -7.69
C THR A 43 7.30 -8.46 -6.37
N PHE A 44 7.71 -7.87 -5.24
CA PHE A 44 7.16 -8.20 -3.94
C PHE A 44 5.63 -8.06 -3.88
N VAL A 45 5.09 -6.96 -4.43
CA VAL A 45 3.64 -6.75 -4.50
C VAL A 45 2.96 -7.73 -5.44
N ASN A 46 3.57 -8.03 -6.59
CA ASN A 46 3.04 -9.01 -7.52
C ASN A 46 2.94 -10.39 -6.88
N ASP A 47 4.00 -10.84 -6.18
CA ASP A 47 4.05 -12.16 -5.57
C ASP A 47 2.98 -12.31 -4.47
N ILE A 48 2.82 -11.30 -3.60
CA ILE A 48 1.77 -11.29 -2.57
C ILE A 48 0.38 -11.31 -3.20
N ALA A 49 0.15 -10.50 -4.23
CA ALA A 49 -1.15 -10.42 -4.89
C ALA A 49 -1.50 -11.72 -5.61
N SER A 50 -0.53 -12.34 -6.31
CA SER A 50 -0.70 -13.65 -6.93
C SER A 50 -1.01 -14.73 -5.90
N GLU A 51 -0.28 -14.79 -4.79
CA GLU A 51 -0.54 -15.75 -3.73
C GLU A 51 -1.92 -15.52 -3.07
N ALA A 52 -2.31 -14.27 -2.85
CA ALA A 52 -3.65 -13.93 -2.35
C ALA A 52 -4.74 -14.41 -3.31
N ILE A 53 -4.63 -14.11 -4.60
CA ILE A 53 -5.60 -14.54 -5.62
C ILE A 53 -5.67 -16.07 -5.69
N GLU A 54 -4.55 -16.78 -5.59
CA GLU A 54 -4.55 -18.24 -5.54
C GLU A 54 -5.23 -18.82 -4.29
N ILE A 55 -5.04 -18.19 -3.11
CA ILE A 55 -5.67 -18.63 -1.87
C ILE A 55 -7.19 -18.42 -1.94
N LEU A 56 -7.62 -17.30 -2.51
CA LEU A 56 -9.01 -16.87 -2.53
C LEU A 56 -9.79 -17.50 -3.70
N GLY A 57 -9.16 -17.70 -4.85
CA GLY A 57 -9.76 -18.22 -6.07
C GLY A 57 -9.90 -19.74 -6.16
N ARG A 58 -9.36 -20.50 -5.19
CA ARG A 58 -9.50 -21.97 -5.20
C ARG A 58 -10.81 -22.39 -4.57
N GLU A 59 -11.70 -22.92 -5.42
CA GLU A 59 -12.83 -23.73 -4.99
C GLU A 59 -12.33 -24.92 -4.13
N GLY A 60 -13.02 -25.20 -3.02
CA GLY A 60 -12.78 -26.39 -2.19
C GLY A 60 -11.90 -26.20 -0.96
N PHE A 61 -11.46 -24.97 -0.62
CA PHE A 61 -10.98 -24.72 0.73
C PHE A 61 -12.14 -24.64 1.72
N THR A 62 -11.98 -25.29 2.87
CA THR A 62 -12.85 -24.98 4.01
C THR A 62 -12.59 -23.55 4.49
N PRO A 63 -13.57 -22.87 5.07
CA PRO A 63 -13.39 -21.53 5.65
C PRO A 63 -12.18 -21.42 6.57
N GLN A 64 -11.91 -22.47 7.36
CA GLN A 64 -10.79 -22.53 8.30
C GLN A 64 -9.45 -22.67 7.58
N ALA A 65 -9.39 -23.43 6.47
CA ALA A 65 -8.18 -23.59 5.68
C ALA A 65 -7.82 -22.29 4.95
N LEU A 66 -8.83 -21.60 4.39
CA LEU A 66 -8.68 -20.29 3.77
C LEU A 66 -8.17 -19.26 4.77
N GLU A 67 -8.80 -19.20 5.95
CA GLU A 67 -8.38 -18.30 7.04
C GLU A 67 -6.93 -18.55 7.47
N THR A 68 -6.53 -19.82 7.62
CA THR A 68 -5.16 -20.19 8.01
C THR A 68 -4.14 -19.74 6.97
N LYS A 69 -4.43 -19.96 5.69
CA LYS A 69 -3.55 -19.55 4.58
C LYS A 69 -3.47 -18.03 4.47
N PHE A 70 -4.62 -17.34 4.53
CA PHE A 70 -4.67 -15.90 4.49
C PHE A 70 -3.92 -15.27 5.67
N ARG A 71 -4.07 -15.82 6.88
CA ARG A 71 -3.29 -15.40 8.06
C ARG A 71 -1.80 -15.55 7.83
N ALA A 72 -1.35 -16.68 7.31
CA ALA A 72 0.07 -16.90 7.03
C ALA A 72 0.63 -15.87 6.04
N LEU A 73 -0.10 -15.61 4.95
CA LEU A 73 0.26 -14.57 3.97
C LEU A 73 0.31 -13.18 4.62
N PHE A 74 -0.73 -12.82 5.37
CA PHE A 74 -0.86 -11.51 6.00
C PHE A 74 0.23 -11.27 7.05
N VAL A 75 0.35 -12.15 8.05
CA VAL A 75 1.34 -12.03 9.13
C VAL A 75 2.78 -12.13 8.57
N GLY A 76 2.97 -12.94 7.52
CA GLY A 76 4.25 -13.10 6.84
C GLY A 76 4.72 -11.86 6.09
N ASN A 77 3.81 -11.03 5.57
CA ASN A 77 4.14 -9.92 4.67
C ASN A 77 3.85 -8.52 5.24
N MET A 78 3.13 -8.42 6.35
CA MET A 78 2.75 -7.15 6.95
C MET A 78 3.46 -6.91 8.29
N ASP A 79 3.72 -5.64 8.62
CA ASP A 79 4.23 -5.24 9.94
C ASP A 79 3.06 -5.00 10.90
N VAL A 80 2.37 -6.08 11.26
CA VAL A 80 1.14 -6.06 12.07
C VAL A 80 1.32 -5.27 13.38
N PRO A 81 2.40 -5.43 14.16
CA PRO A 81 2.60 -4.64 15.37
C PRO A 81 2.67 -3.14 15.10
N ARG A 82 3.37 -2.72 14.04
CA ARG A 82 3.48 -1.32 13.68
C ARG A 82 2.16 -0.74 13.18
N ILE A 83 1.41 -1.51 12.40
CA ILE A 83 0.07 -1.12 11.91
C ILE A 83 -0.90 -0.99 13.09
N GLY A 84 -0.92 -1.97 13.99
CA GLY A 84 -1.75 -1.94 15.20
C GLY A 84 -1.46 -0.72 16.05
N VAL A 85 -0.19 -0.39 16.31
CA VAL A 85 0.19 0.82 17.04
C VAL A 85 -0.19 2.09 16.28
N PHE A 86 -0.02 2.12 14.96
CA PHE A 86 -0.42 3.25 14.12
C PHE A 86 -1.93 3.52 14.22
N ALA A 87 -2.75 2.47 14.21
CA ALA A 87 -4.20 2.56 14.31
C ALA A 87 -4.69 3.17 15.64
N LEU A 88 -3.91 3.07 16.72
CA LEU A 88 -4.23 3.74 17.99
C LEU A 88 -4.01 5.26 17.95
N GLY A 89 -3.19 5.74 17.02
CA GLY A 89 -2.84 7.15 16.88
C GLY A 89 -2.39 7.79 18.21
N GLN A 90 -3.10 8.84 18.63
CA GLN A 90 -2.77 9.56 19.87
C GLN A 90 -2.98 8.74 21.15
N TYR A 91 -3.77 7.66 21.09
CA TYR A 91 -4.05 6.77 22.22
C TYR A 91 -3.07 5.60 22.32
N ALA A 92 -2.00 5.57 21.53
CA ALA A 92 -1.01 4.50 21.55
C ALA A 92 -0.30 4.31 22.90
N ARG A 93 -0.39 5.29 23.82
CA ARG A 93 0.16 5.24 25.18
C ARG A 93 -0.90 5.06 26.27
N THR A 94 -2.16 4.94 25.91
CA THR A 94 -3.28 4.73 26.84
C THR A 94 -3.36 3.33 27.45
N PRO A 95 -3.18 2.22 26.70
CA PRO A 95 -3.38 0.89 27.27
C PRO A 95 -2.30 0.49 28.28
N THR A 96 -2.67 -0.36 29.23
CA THR A 96 -1.69 -1.11 30.05
C THR A 96 -0.91 -2.11 29.18
N ALA A 97 0.13 -2.73 29.73
CA ALA A 97 0.90 -3.75 29.01
C ALA A 97 0.01 -4.93 28.61
N GLU A 98 -0.89 -5.35 29.50
CA GLU A 98 -1.84 -6.44 29.29
C GLU A 98 -2.85 -6.08 28.20
N GLN A 99 -3.48 -4.89 28.29
CA GLN A 99 -4.43 -4.41 27.28
C GLN A 99 -3.77 -4.25 25.91
N LYS A 100 -2.50 -3.85 25.85
CA LYS A 100 -1.77 -3.72 24.60
C LYS A 100 -1.48 -5.09 23.98
N ALA A 101 -1.12 -6.08 24.79
CA ALA A 101 -0.90 -7.44 24.31
C ALA A 101 -2.20 -8.06 23.77
N GLU A 102 -3.29 -7.91 24.52
CA GLU A 102 -4.64 -8.32 24.10
C GLU A 102 -5.08 -7.63 22.82
N TYR A 103 -4.92 -6.30 22.74
CA TYR A 103 -5.22 -5.52 21.54
C TYR A 103 -4.48 -6.01 20.30
N LEU A 104 -3.17 -6.30 20.41
CA LEU A 104 -2.39 -6.75 19.25
C LEU A 104 -2.87 -8.11 18.73
N THR A 105 -3.24 -9.03 19.63
CA THR A 105 -3.86 -10.30 19.27
C THR A 105 -5.21 -10.08 18.58
N LEU A 106 -6.07 -9.24 19.15
CA LEU A 106 -7.39 -8.94 18.60
C LEU A 106 -7.32 -8.22 17.25
N VAL A 107 -6.36 -7.33 17.04
CA VAL A 107 -6.22 -6.60 15.77
C VAL A 107 -5.79 -7.54 14.64
N GLU A 108 -4.89 -8.48 14.91
CA GLU A 108 -4.51 -9.50 13.93
C GLU A 108 -5.72 -10.35 13.57
N GLU A 109 -6.44 -10.84 14.59
CA GLU A 109 -7.65 -11.64 14.41
C GLU A 109 -8.72 -10.91 13.61
N PHE A 110 -8.99 -9.66 13.97
CA PHE A 110 -9.92 -8.78 13.28
C PHE A 110 -9.57 -8.64 11.80
N ILE A 111 -8.30 -8.38 11.48
CA ILE A 111 -7.89 -8.19 10.09
C ILE A 111 -8.09 -9.49 9.30
N VAL A 112 -7.66 -10.62 9.85
CA VAL A 112 -7.84 -11.93 9.20
C VAL A 112 -9.32 -12.22 8.96
N LYS A 113 -10.17 -12.04 9.97
CA LYS A 113 -11.59 -12.41 9.89
C LYS A 113 -12.40 -11.48 9.00
N VAL A 114 -12.17 -10.17 9.10
CA VAL A 114 -12.99 -9.17 8.41
C VAL A 114 -12.57 -8.98 6.95
N TYR A 115 -11.28 -9.14 6.65
CA TYR A 115 -10.81 -8.93 5.28
C TYR A 115 -10.70 -10.21 4.45
N ALA A 116 -10.49 -11.39 5.05
CA ALA A 116 -10.51 -12.64 4.29
C ALA A 116 -11.88 -12.88 3.62
N SER A 117 -12.98 -12.61 4.34
CA SER A 117 -14.34 -12.76 3.80
C SER A 117 -14.66 -11.73 2.72
N ARG A 118 -14.14 -10.51 2.81
CA ARG A 118 -14.36 -9.49 1.77
C ARG A 118 -13.57 -9.76 0.49
N LEU A 119 -12.45 -10.47 0.62
CA LEU A 119 -11.57 -10.77 -0.51
C LEU A 119 -11.99 -12.04 -1.25
N SER A 120 -12.83 -12.91 -0.68
CA SER A 120 -13.39 -14.07 -1.40
C SER A 120 -14.34 -13.67 -2.52
N ASP A 121 -14.82 -12.43 -2.58
CA ASP A 121 -15.60 -11.93 -3.72
C ASP A 121 -14.73 -11.64 -4.97
N TYR A 122 -13.41 -11.82 -4.86
CA TYR A 122 -12.43 -11.35 -5.84
C TYR A 122 -11.70 -12.47 -6.63
N THR A 123 -12.37 -13.59 -6.91
CA THR A 123 -11.77 -14.83 -7.44
C THR A 123 -11.43 -14.85 -8.94
N ASP A 124 -12.20 -14.16 -9.80
CA ASP A 124 -12.09 -14.25 -11.27
C ASP A 124 -11.24 -13.14 -11.92
N GLN A 125 -10.09 -12.82 -11.33
CA GLN A 125 -9.41 -11.55 -11.59
C GLN A 125 -7.95 -11.70 -11.98
N GLN A 126 -7.46 -10.74 -12.78
CA GLN A 126 -6.05 -10.56 -13.06
C GLN A 126 -5.51 -9.40 -12.22
N PHE A 127 -4.26 -9.49 -11.81
CA PHE A 127 -3.57 -8.43 -11.09
C PHE A 127 -2.46 -7.85 -11.95
N ALA A 128 -2.40 -6.53 -12.05
CA ALA A 128 -1.38 -5.84 -12.84
C ALA A 128 -0.71 -4.73 -12.02
N VAL A 129 0.62 -4.80 -11.89
CA VAL A 129 1.43 -3.72 -11.34
C VAL A 129 1.69 -2.65 -12.41
N LEU A 130 1.35 -1.40 -12.09
CA LEU A 130 1.41 -0.29 -13.03
C LEU A 130 2.70 0.52 -12.88
N SER A 131 3.07 0.85 -11.66
CA SER A 131 4.24 1.69 -11.37
C SER A 131 4.64 1.61 -9.90
N SER A 132 5.84 2.08 -9.59
CA SER A 132 6.30 2.31 -8.23
C SER A 132 6.99 3.67 -8.11
N GLN A 133 6.90 4.26 -6.92
CA GLN A 133 7.51 5.55 -6.63
C GLN A 133 7.95 5.65 -5.15
N PRO A 134 9.09 6.31 -4.86
CA PRO A 134 9.49 6.55 -3.48
C PRO A 134 8.43 7.34 -2.71
N LYS A 135 8.20 6.96 -1.45
CA LYS A 135 7.37 7.72 -0.52
C LYS A 135 8.25 8.47 0.47
N GLY A 136 8.10 9.79 0.48
CA GLY A 136 8.95 10.67 1.28
C GLY A 136 10.40 10.70 0.80
N ASN A 137 11.26 11.40 1.57
CA ASN A 137 12.59 11.79 1.09
C ASN A 137 13.73 10.90 1.63
N ARG A 138 13.40 9.88 2.42
CA ARG A 138 14.39 9.04 3.13
C ARG A 138 14.67 7.71 2.44
N GLY A 139 14.00 7.42 1.32
CA GLY A 139 14.18 6.17 0.56
C GLY A 139 13.74 4.90 1.30
N LYS A 140 13.07 5.01 2.46
CA LYS A 140 12.65 3.87 3.29
C LYS A 140 11.26 3.35 2.98
N GLU A 141 10.53 4.05 2.11
CA GLU A 141 9.13 3.78 1.84
C GLU A 141 8.89 3.87 0.33
N VAL A 142 7.98 3.06 -0.17
CA VAL A 142 7.62 2.99 -1.60
C VAL A 142 6.11 2.89 -1.70
N ILE A 143 5.50 3.60 -2.65
CA ILE A 143 4.14 3.32 -3.11
C ILE A 143 4.24 2.51 -4.40
N VAL A 144 3.60 1.36 -4.43
CA VAL A 144 3.38 0.58 -5.66
C VAL A 144 1.92 0.75 -6.06
N SER A 145 1.67 1.19 -7.29
CA SER A 145 0.33 1.29 -7.88
C SER A 145 0.07 0.05 -8.71
N SER A 146 -1.10 -0.55 -8.52
CA SER A 146 -1.58 -1.72 -9.24
C SER A 146 -3.07 -1.59 -9.54
N GLN A 147 -3.61 -2.55 -10.27
CA GLN A 147 -5.04 -2.68 -10.47
C GLN A 147 -5.44 -4.16 -10.49
N ILE A 148 -6.69 -4.37 -10.10
CA ILE A 148 -7.39 -5.62 -10.24
C ILE A 148 -8.27 -5.51 -11.48
N GLU A 149 -8.09 -6.41 -12.43
CA GLU A 149 -8.80 -6.47 -13.71
C GLU A 149 -9.81 -7.61 -13.70
N PHE A 150 -11.00 -7.35 -14.26
CA PHE A 150 -12.10 -8.29 -14.28
C PHE A 150 -12.31 -8.79 -15.70
N THR A 151 -12.38 -10.11 -15.87
CA THR A 151 -12.67 -10.75 -17.16
C THR A 151 -14.07 -10.42 -17.70
N THR A 152 -14.98 -9.98 -16.83
CA THR A 152 -16.38 -9.66 -17.11
C THR A 152 -16.61 -8.24 -17.66
N GLY A 153 -15.55 -7.46 -17.92
CA GLY A 153 -15.64 -6.10 -18.48
C GLY A 153 -16.02 -5.02 -17.46
N ARG A 154 -16.07 -5.35 -16.17
CA ARG A 154 -16.16 -4.37 -15.08
C ARG A 154 -14.93 -3.46 -15.09
N ALA A 155 -15.11 -2.20 -14.68
CA ALA A 155 -13.99 -1.27 -14.52
C ALA A 155 -12.94 -1.85 -13.55
N PRO A 156 -11.63 -1.73 -13.85
CA PRO A 156 -10.57 -2.18 -12.95
C PRO A 156 -10.65 -1.47 -11.60
N VAL A 157 -10.32 -2.19 -10.53
CA VAL A 157 -10.24 -1.64 -9.18
C VAL A 157 -8.79 -1.20 -8.93
N PRO A 158 -8.52 0.11 -8.77
CA PRO A 158 -7.18 0.58 -8.47
C PRO A 158 -6.79 0.23 -7.04
N VAL A 159 -5.56 -0.25 -6.88
CA VAL A 159 -4.97 -0.60 -5.59
C VAL A 159 -3.61 0.10 -5.47
N GLU A 160 -3.32 0.70 -4.31
CA GLU A 160 -1.96 1.16 -4.01
C GLU A 160 -1.44 0.51 -2.74
N TRP A 161 -0.16 0.19 -2.74
CA TRP A 161 0.52 -0.51 -1.66
C TRP A 161 1.56 0.42 -1.07
N TRP A 162 1.44 0.73 0.21
CA TRP A 162 2.48 1.42 0.95
C TRP A 162 3.40 0.40 1.59
N LEU A 163 4.62 0.32 1.05
CA LEU A 163 5.66 -0.57 1.52
C LEU A 163 6.67 0.14 2.41
N LEU A 164 7.20 -0.59 3.37
CA LEU A 164 8.35 -0.25 4.19
C LEU A 164 9.52 -1.12 3.75
N ARG A 165 10.67 -0.50 3.50
CA ARG A 165 11.93 -1.24 3.35
C ARG A 165 12.40 -1.71 4.71
N THR A 166 12.81 -2.97 4.77
CA THR A 166 13.48 -3.61 5.92
C THR A 166 14.85 -4.12 5.48
N ASP A 167 15.65 -4.58 6.43
CA ASP A 167 16.95 -5.20 6.12
C ASP A 167 16.76 -6.53 5.34
N ASP A 168 15.59 -7.17 5.50
CA ASP A 168 15.22 -8.44 4.86
C ASP A 168 14.32 -8.26 3.61
N GLY A 169 14.15 -7.04 3.10
CA GLY A 169 13.32 -6.75 1.92
C GLY A 169 12.22 -5.73 2.19
N PHE A 170 10.96 -6.13 2.06
CA PHE A 170 9.81 -5.25 2.21
C PHE A 170 8.75 -5.82 3.15
N LYS A 171 7.98 -4.91 3.77
CA LYS A 171 6.73 -5.21 4.47
C LYS A 171 5.65 -4.26 3.99
N VAL A 172 4.43 -4.75 3.82
CA VAL A 172 3.27 -3.90 3.56
C VAL A 172 2.87 -3.22 4.87
N PHE A 173 2.74 -1.89 4.82
CA PHE A 173 2.23 -1.08 5.92
C PHE A 173 0.76 -0.71 5.74
N ASP A 174 0.36 -0.36 4.51
CA ASP A 174 -1.04 -0.03 4.22
C ASP A 174 -1.37 -0.37 2.77
N VAL A 175 -2.66 -0.59 2.52
CA VAL A 175 -3.22 -0.81 1.19
C VAL A 175 -4.32 0.23 0.98
N LYS A 176 -4.32 0.86 -0.19
CA LYS A 176 -5.39 1.75 -0.65
C LYS A 176 -6.27 0.99 -1.61
N VAL A 177 -7.54 0.86 -1.30
CA VAL A 177 -8.54 0.27 -2.21
C VAL A 177 -9.62 1.30 -2.45
N LEU A 178 -9.96 1.56 -3.72
CA LEU A 178 -10.99 2.54 -4.10
C LEU A 178 -10.75 3.94 -3.49
N GLY A 179 -9.48 4.33 -3.36
CA GLY A 179 -9.07 5.63 -2.81
C GLY A 179 -9.01 5.71 -1.29
N ILE A 180 -9.34 4.64 -0.56
CA ILE A 180 -9.35 4.59 0.90
C ILE A 180 -8.14 3.79 1.39
N TRP A 181 -7.27 4.45 2.16
CA TRP A 181 -6.15 3.80 2.87
C TRP A 181 -6.71 3.07 4.09
N MET A 182 -6.59 1.75 4.12
CA MET A 182 -7.32 0.91 5.06
C MET A 182 -6.85 1.09 6.51
N ALA A 183 -5.53 1.14 6.75
CA ALA A 183 -5.01 1.38 8.10
C ALA A 183 -5.34 2.80 8.59
N GLN A 184 -5.37 3.79 7.68
CA GLN A 184 -5.76 5.15 8.00
C GLN A 184 -7.24 5.26 8.36
N GLU A 185 -8.12 4.54 7.65
CA GLU A 185 -9.54 4.47 7.97
C GLU A 185 -9.76 3.79 9.32
N GLN A 186 -9.09 2.65 9.55
CA GLN A 186 -9.16 1.95 10.83
C GLN A 186 -8.67 2.82 12.00
N ARG A 187 -7.62 3.60 11.78
CA ARG A 187 -7.12 4.58 12.75
C ARG A 187 -8.19 5.60 13.11
N SER A 188 -8.91 6.13 12.13
CA SER A 188 -10.00 7.08 12.37
C SER A 188 -11.12 6.45 13.20
N THR A 189 -11.51 5.22 12.87
CA THR A 189 -12.50 4.44 13.61
C THR A 189 -12.09 4.20 15.06
N PHE A 190 -10.89 3.67 15.31
CA PHE A 190 -10.41 3.37 16.66
C PHE A 190 -10.25 4.62 17.53
N ILE A 191 -9.72 5.71 16.97
CA ILE A 191 -9.67 7.01 17.68
C ILE A 191 -11.07 7.47 18.04
N SER A 192 -12.04 7.33 17.14
CA SER A 192 -13.43 7.72 17.39
C SER A 192 -14.05 6.89 18.51
N VAL A 193 -13.88 5.57 18.49
CA VAL A 193 -14.37 4.65 19.53
C VAL A 193 -13.81 5.03 20.90
N ILE A 194 -12.48 5.17 21.01
CA ILE A 194 -11.84 5.53 22.29
C ILE A 194 -12.33 6.91 22.77
N ARG A 195 -12.35 7.90 21.89
CA ARG A 195 -12.77 9.27 22.22
C ARG A 195 -14.22 9.33 22.70
N ASN A 196 -15.13 8.66 21.98
CA ASN A 196 -16.56 8.67 22.31
C ASN A 196 -16.85 7.92 23.62
N ASN A 197 -15.94 7.05 24.05
CA ASN A 197 -15.99 6.35 25.33
C ASN A 197 -15.07 6.98 26.40
N GLY A 198 -14.83 8.29 26.31
CA GLY A 198 -14.12 9.05 27.35
C GLY A 198 -12.64 8.70 27.52
N GLY A 199 -12.01 8.11 26.50
CA GLY A 199 -10.63 7.63 26.58
C GLY A 199 -10.50 6.20 27.12
N ASN A 200 -11.60 5.50 27.39
CA ASN A 200 -11.58 4.12 27.87
C ASN A 200 -11.08 3.17 26.77
N PHE A 201 -9.89 2.60 26.97
CA PHE A 201 -9.31 1.66 26.02
C PHE A 201 -10.07 0.33 25.96
N SER A 202 -10.69 -0.12 27.06
CA SER A 202 -11.48 -1.35 27.05
C SER A 202 -12.67 -1.29 26.09
N ALA A 203 -13.22 -0.09 25.84
CA ALA A 203 -14.27 0.09 24.84
C ALA A 203 -13.78 -0.18 23.40
N LEU A 204 -12.49 0.02 23.13
CA LEU A 204 -11.91 -0.38 21.85
C LEU A 204 -11.77 -1.91 21.76
N LEU A 205 -11.34 -2.57 22.83
CA LEU A 205 -11.23 -4.03 22.86
C LEU A 205 -12.59 -4.68 22.57
N GLU A 206 -13.63 -4.26 23.31
CA GLU A 206 -15.00 -4.74 23.12
C GLU A 206 -15.54 -4.46 21.70
N HIS A 207 -15.21 -3.30 21.14
CA HIS A 207 -15.57 -2.97 19.77
C HIS A 207 -14.94 -3.94 18.76
N ILE A 208 -13.65 -4.26 18.91
CA ILE A 208 -12.95 -5.19 18.02
C ILE A 208 -13.51 -6.61 18.16
N GLU A 209 -13.74 -7.07 19.39
CA GLU A 209 -14.36 -8.38 19.66
C GLU A 209 -15.74 -8.50 19.02
N THR A 210 -16.56 -7.45 19.10
CA THR A 210 -17.87 -7.40 18.47
C THR A 210 -17.76 -7.54 16.95
N GLN A 211 -16.81 -6.85 16.32
CA GLN A 211 -16.60 -6.96 14.87
C GLN A 211 -16.10 -8.34 14.44
N ILE A 212 -15.25 -8.98 15.25
CA ILE A 212 -14.82 -10.37 15.02
C ILE A 212 -16.02 -11.32 15.13
N ALA A 213 -16.86 -11.17 16.15
CA ALA A 213 -18.05 -12.00 16.34
C ALA A 213 -19.04 -11.87 15.17
N GLN A 214 -19.29 -10.64 14.71
CA GLN A 214 -20.14 -10.37 13.56
C GLN A 214 -19.59 -11.01 12.29
N ALA A 215 -18.28 -10.87 12.02
CA ALA A 215 -17.67 -11.48 10.84
C ALA A 215 -17.77 -13.02 10.83
N ASN A 216 -17.70 -13.67 12.00
CA ASN A 216 -17.92 -15.11 12.09
C ASN A 216 -19.39 -15.47 11.80
N GLN A 217 -20.34 -14.70 12.34
CA GLN A 217 -21.77 -14.95 12.14
C GLN A 217 -22.18 -14.82 10.66
N ASP A 218 -21.74 -13.75 9.98
CA ASP A 218 -22.06 -13.52 8.56
C ASP A 218 -21.56 -14.69 7.69
N ARG A 219 -20.37 -15.21 8.00
CA ARG A 219 -19.78 -16.36 7.33
C ARG A 219 -20.55 -17.66 7.56
N ASP A 220 -21.01 -17.91 8.79
CA ASP A 220 -21.75 -19.14 9.11
C ASP A 220 -23.13 -19.15 8.41
N VAL A 221 -23.75 -17.99 8.23
CA VAL A 221 -24.99 -17.84 7.45
C VAL A 221 -24.75 -18.17 5.98
N GLU A 222 -23.72 -17.59 5.36
CA GLU A 222 -23.38 -17.82 3.95
C GLU A 222 -23.14 -19.31 3.64
N LEU A 223 -22.42 -20.02 4.52
CA LEU A 223 -22.16 -21.46 4.37
C LEU A 223 -23.45 -22.29 4.46
N THR A 224 -24.35 -21.93 5.37
CA THR A 224 -25.62 -22.64 5.56
C THR A 224 -26.55 -22.44 4.36
N GLU A 225 -26.58 -21.23 3.79
CA GLU A 225 -27.34 -20.93 2.57
C GLU A 225 -26.77 -21.66 1.35
N ALA A 226 -25.44 -21.67 1.19
CA ALA A 226 -24.76 -22.40 0.11
C ALA A 226 -25.04 -23.91 0.16
N ASP A 227 -24.92 -24.53 1.34
CA ASP A 227 -25.22 -25.96 1.53
C ASP A 227 -26.68 -26.29 1.19
N SER A 228 -27.61 -25.39 1.52
CA SER A 228 -29.04 -25.54 1.23
C SER A 228 -29.37 -25.41 -0.26
N ALA A 229 -28.66 -24.53 -0.98
CA ALA A 229 -28.80 -24.36 -2.43
C ALA A 229 -28.32 -25.59 -3.20
N VAL A 230 -27.14 -26.13 -2.85
CA VAL A 230 -26.59 -27.36 -3.45
C VAL A 230 -27.50 -28.58 -3.19
N ALA A 231 -28.09 -28.67 -2.00
CA ALA A 231 -29.03 -29.74 -1.67
C ALA A 231 -30.32 -29.67 -2.51
N THR A 232 -30.75 -28.48 -2.93
CA THR A 232 -31.96 -28.29 -3.74
C THR A 232 -31.74 -28.64 -5.21
N GLU A 233 -30.55 -28.34 -5.75
CA GLU A 233 -30.18 -28.70 -7.14
C GLU A 233 -29.95 -30.20 -7.33
N THR A 234 -29.53 -30.93 -6.30
CA THR A 234 -29.28 -32.38 -6.38
C THR A 234 -30.57 -33.23 -6.45
N ILE A 235 -31.72 -32.63 -6.16
CA ILE A 235 -33.03 -33.30 -6.11
C ILE A 235 -33.84 -33.10 -7.42
N GLN A 236 -33.36 -32.28 -8.36
CA GLN A 236 -33.97 -32.10 -9.69
C GLN A 236 -33.25 -32.91 -10.77
#